data_AF-A0A7W2M098-F1
#
_entry.id   AF-A0A7W2M098-F1
#
_cell.length_a   1.000
_cell.length_b   1.000
_cell.length_c   1.000
_cell.angle_alpha   90.00
_cell.angle_beta   90.00
_cell.angle_gamma   90.00
#
_symmetry.space_group_name_H-M   'P 1'
#
loop_
_entity.id
_entity.type
_entity.pdbx_description
1 polymer ?
#
loop_
_entity_poly.entity_id
_entity_poly.type
_entity_poly.pdbx_seq_one_letter_code
_entity_poly.pdbx_strand_id
1 'polypeptide(L)' 'MQQETLEVLVRDQALRELRAVRIEGGWCLEGRIGLGWRPVRSRREPIRIWRSLTALERFCVSVGIRQLTVEL' A
#
# COMPACT_ATOMS: atom_id res chain seq x y z
N MET A 1 -8.69 14.17 13.96
CA MET A 1 -9.94 13.62 13.37
C MET A 1 -9.68 13.51 11.87
N GLN A 2 -9.52 12.37 11.19
CA GLN A 2 -9.85 10.96 11.46
C GLN A 2 -8.64 10.10 11.03
N GLN A 3 -8.18 9.21 11.92
CA GLN A 3 -7.07 8.27 11.70
C GLN A 3 -7.62 6.83 11.72
N GLU A 4 -8.52 6.52 10.79
CA GLU A 4 -9.05 5.16 10.69
C GLU A 4 -8.12 4.28 9.84
N THR A 5 -7.51 3.37 10.58
CA THR A 5 -6.72 2.17 10.28
C THR A 5 -6.78 1.66 8.84
N LEU A 6 -5.61 1.65 8.20
CA LEU A 6 -5.41 1.12 6.85
C LEU A 6 -5.77 -0.37 6.72
N GLU A 7 -5.63 -1.12 7.82
CA GLU A 7 -6.10 -2.51 7.95
C GLU A 7 -7.63 -2.62 7.87
N VAL A 8 -8.37 -1.60 8.34
CA VAL A 8 -9.83 -1.48 8.20
C VAL A 8 -10.16 -1.11 6.76
N LEU A 9 -9.45 -0.16 6.14
CA LEU A 9 -9.69 0.24 4.74
C LEU A 9 -9.37 -0.85 3.71
N VAL A 10 -8.37 -1.69 3.98
CA VAL A 10 -8.06 -2.88 3.16
C VAL A 10 -9.10 -3.97 3.38
N ARG A 11 -9.58 -4.18 4.62
CA ARG A 11 -10.64 -5.14 4.94
C ARG A 11 -12.00 -4.75 4.38
N ASP A 12 -12.30 -3.46 4.31
CA ASP A 12 -13.60 -2.93 3.86
C ASP A 12 -13.73 -2.79 2.33
N GLN A 13 -12.77 -3.34 1.56
CA GLN A 13 -12.70 -3.23 0.08
C GLN A 13 -12.71 -1.78 -0.46
N ALA A 14 -12.45 -0.78 0.38
CA ALA A 14 -12.46 0.63 -0.04
C ALA A 14 -11.26 1.00 -0.92
N LEU A 15 -10.16 0.23 -0.86
CA LEU A 15 -8.99 0.38 -1.71
C LEU A 15 -9.13 -0.48 -2.97
N ARG A 16 -9.85 0.04 -3.98
CA ARG A 16 -10.04 -0.63 -5.27
C ARG A 16 -8.80 -0.64 -6.14
N GLU A 17 -7.90 0.32 -5.93
CA GLU A 17 -6.71 0.52 -6.75
C GLU A 17 -5.49 0.69 -5.84
N LEU A 18 -4.53 -0.20 -6.04
CA LEU A 18 -3.28 -0.27 -5.32
C LEU A 18 -2.14 -0.33 -6.31
N ARG A 19 -1.07 0.41 -6.01
CA ARG A 19 0.13 0.41 -6.84
C ARG A 19 1.40 0.27 -5.99
N ALA A 20 2.37 -0.47 -6.52
CA ALA A 20 3.73 -0.46 -6.04
C ALA A 20 4.50 0.61 -6.81
N VAL A 21 5.14 1.52 -6.09
CA VAL A 21 5.93 2.61 -6.66
C VAL A 21 7.38 2.45 -6.24
N ARG A 22 8.30 2.63 -7.19
CA ARG A 22 9.73 2.69 -6.89
C ARG A 22 10.08 4.03 -6.21
N ILE A 23 10.75 3.96 -5.07
CA ILE A 23 11.24 5.12 -4.33
C ILE A 23 12.72 4.95 -4.00
N GLU A 24 13.35 6.03 -3.52
CA GLU A 24 14.70 5.94 -2.97
C GLU A 24 14.72 4.95 -1.80
N GLY A 25 15.61 3.95 -1.87
CA GLY A 25 15.74 2.91 -0.85
C GLY A 25 14.81 1.70 -1.00
N GLY A 26 13.90 1.66 -1.99
CA GLY A 26 13.13 0.44 -2.28
C GLY A 26 11.77 0.69 -2.91
N TRP A 27 10.76 -0.01 -2.42
CA TRP A 27 9.40 -0.01 -2.93
C TRP A 27 8.42 0.47 -1.87
N CYS A 28 7.42 1.24 -2.29
CA CYS A 28 6.30 1.67 -1.46
C CYS A 28 5.00 1.14 -2.05
N LEU A 29 4.03 0.84 -1.18
CA LEU A 29 2.66 0.55 -1.59
C LEU A 29 1.84 1.82 -1.46
N GLU A 30 1.13 2.21 -2.50
CA GLU A 30 0.18 3.33 -2.47
C GLU A 30 -1.23 2.86 -2.78
N GLY A 31 -2.21 3.51 -2.16
CA GLY A 31 -3.62 3.29 -2.41
C GLY A 31 -4.32 4.54 -2.91
N ARG A 32 -5.29 4.35 -3.79
CA ARG A 32 -6.08 5.45 -4.34
C ARG A 32 -7.18 5.85 -3.36
N ILE A 33 -7.19 7.14 -2.98
CA ILE A 33 -8.22 7.73 -2.12
C ILE A 33 -8.74 8.98 -2.83
N GLY A 34 -9.97 8.91 -3.34
CA GLY A 34 -10.53 9.92 -4.24
C GLY A 34 -9.75 9.93 -5.57
N LEU A 35 -9.25 11.10 -5.97
CA LEU A 35 -8.45 11.26 -7.20
C LEU A 35 -6.94 11.10 -6.98
N GLY A 36 -6.50 11.00 -5.72
CA GLY A 36 -5.08 11.00 -5.35
C GLY A 36 -4.58 9.64 -4.92
N TRP A 37 -3.29 9.41 -5.16
CA TRP A 37 -2.54 8.29 -4.58
C TRP A 37 -1.96 8.70 -3.24
N ARG A 38 -2.04 7.83 -2.24
CA ARG A 38 -1.43 8.05 -0.94
C ARG A 38 -0.64 6.83 -0.49
N PRO A 39 0.54 7.03 0.12
CA PRO A 39 1.33 5.92 0.62
C PRO A 39 0.59 5.18 1.74
N VAL A 40 0.70 3.87 1.70
CA VAL A 40 0.24 2.98 2.76
C VAL A 40 1.18 3.16 3.96
N ARG A 41 0.64 3.79 5.01
CA ARG A 41 1.35 4.04 6.27
C ARG A 41 0.98 2.98 7.30
N SER A 42 1.95 2.58 8.13
CA SER A 42 1.69 1.71 9.28
C SER A 42 1.61 2.54 10.57
N ARG A 43 1.11 1.98 11.67
CA ARG A 43 1.06 2.68 12.98
C ARG A 43 2.45 3.03 13.53
N ARG A 44 3.52 2.38 13.06
CA ARG A 44 4.91 2.54 13.58
C ARG A 44 5.87 3.18 12.59
N GLU A 45 5.64 3.03 11.29
CA GLU A 45 6.46 3.64 10.24
C GLU A 45 5.64 4.66 9.44
N PRO A 46 6.13 5.89 9.27
CA PRO A 46 5.45 6.93 8.50
C PRO A 46 5.24 6.53 7.04
N ILE A 47 6.14 5.73 6.45
CA ILE A 47 5.98 5.05 5.15
C ILE A 47 6.71 3.72 5.26
N ARG A 48 6.04 2.62 4.92
CA ARG A 48 6.69 1.31 4.90
C ARG A 48 7.45 1.14 3.58
N ILE A 49 8.73 0.80 3.68
CA ILE A 49 9.60 0.56 2.52
C ILE A 49 9.96 -0.93 2.45
N TRP A 50 9.73 -1.54 1.29
CA TRP A 50 10.13 -2.91 1.00
C TRP A 50 11.39 -2.91 0.15
N ARG A 51 12.39 -3.73 0.54
CA ARG A 51 13.67 -3.81 -0.19
C ARG A 51 13.53 -4.39 -1.60
N SER A 52 12.46 -5.15 -1.87
CA SER A 52 12.20 -5.74 -3.19
C SER A 52 10.70 -5.77 -3.48
N LEU A 53 10.36 -5.77 -4.77
CA LEU A 53 8.98 -5.89 -5.24
C LEU A 53 8.35 -7.20 -4.75
N THR A 54 9.09 -8.31 -4.80
CA THR A 54 8.63 -9.61 -4.31
C THR A 54 8.23 -9.60 -2.83
N ALA A 55 8.95 -8.86 -1.98
CA ALA A 55 8.59 -8.74 -0.57
C ALA A 55 7.27 -7.95 -0.38
N LEU A 56 7.03 -6.95 -1.23
CA LEU A 56 5.81 -6.17 -1.25
C LEU A 56 4.63 -7.00 -1.78
N GLU A 57 4.83 -7.76 -2.86
CA GLU A 57 3.81 -8.68 -3.42
C GLU A 57 3.37 -9.74 -2.40
N ARG A 58 4.33 -10.36 -1.69
CA ARG A 58 4.03 -11.32 -0.62
C ARG A 58 3.20 -10.70 0.48
N PHE A 59 3.52 -9.46 0.86
CA PHE A 59 2.71 -8.72 1.83
C PHE A 59 1.29 -8.50 1.29
N CYS A 60 1.14 -8.05 0.05
CA CYS A 60 -0.16 -7.84 -0.59
C CYS A 60 -1.02 -9.12 -0.55
N VAL A 61 -0.46 -10.27 -0.95
CA VAL A 61 -1.14 -11.56 -0.88
C VAL A 61 -1.55 -11.90 0.56
N SER A 62 -0.67 -11.70 1.54
CA SER A 62 -0.95 -12.02 2.95
C SER A 62 -2.11 -11.23 3.56
N VAL A 63 -2.39 -10.03 3.04
CA VAL A 63 -3.49 -9.16 3.51
C VAL A 63 -4.72 -9.20 2.58
N GLY A 64 -4.71 -10.09 1.58
CA GLY A 64 -5.85 -10.31 0.68
C GLY A 64 -5.93 -9.39 -0.53
N ILE A 65 -4.87 -8.62 -0.83
CA ILE A 65 -4.78 -7.82 -2.04
C ILE A 65 -4.48 -8.73 -3.23
N ARG A 66 -5.38 -8.71 -4.23
CA ARG A 66 -5.32 -9.61 -5.39
C ARG A 66 -4.82 -8.96 -6.67
N GLN A 67 -4.82 -7.62 -6.73
CA GLN A 67 -4.37 -6.86 -7.88
C GLN A 67 -3.47 -5.73 -7.41
N LEU A 68 -2.33 -5.59 -8.09
CA LEU A 68 -1.30 -4.62 -7.79
C LEU A 68 -0.74 -4.11 -9.12
N THR A 69 -0.87 -2.81 -9.37
CA THR A 69 -0.19 -2.16 -10.50
C THR A 69 1.24 -1.85 -10.11
N VAL A 70 2.21 -2.06 -10.99
CA VAL A 70 3.61 -1.74 -10.73
C VAL A 70 4.00 -0.52 -11.56
N GLU A 71 4.49 0.53 -10.89
CA GLU A 71 5.04 1.73 -11.53
C GLU A 71 6.55 1.79 -11.28
N LEU A 72 7.31 1.96 -12.37
CA LEU A 72 8.78 1.98 -12.39
C LEU A 72 9.33 3.40 -12.43
#